data_AF-A0A3C2A456-F1
#
_entry.id   AF-A0A3C2A456-F1
#
_cell.length_a   1.000
_cell.length_b   1.000
_cell.length_c   1.000
_cell.angle_alpha   90.00
_cell.angle_beta   90.00
_cell.angle_gamma   90.00
#
_symmetry.space_group_name_H-M   'P 1'
#
loop_
_entity.id
_entity.type
_entity.pdbx_description
1 polymer ?
#
loop_
_entity_poly.entity_id
_entity_poly.type
_entity_poly.pdbx_seq_one_letter_code
_entity_poly.pdbx_strand_id
1 'polypeptide(L)'
;MNRLKEFISYKKLSMHKFGEMTSIAAGGISRAINAEGKYSMGIDKFMNIFTVFPELNPNWLLFGEGVMLNDDIEKSTGRSYRELLENNEKLEREVTRLTAKQDAYKEIFSMFAITQDHYKGKLDSST
;
A
#
# COMPACT_ATOMS: atom_id res chain seq x y z
N MET A 1 -2.82 18.97 22.63
CA MET A 1 -2.86 17.49 22.68
C MET A 1 -1.43 16.98 22.56
N ASN A 2 -0.94 16.16 23.49
CA ASN A 2 0.42 15.60 23.40
C ASN A 2 0.37 14.12 23.01
N ARG A 3 0.79 13.82 21.78
CA ARG A 3 0.73 12.49 21.16
C ARG A 3 1.57 11.43 21.87
N LEU A 4 2.71 11.83 22.43
CA LEU A 4 3.54 10.92 23.23
C LEU A 4 2.81 10.51 24.51
N LYS A 5 2.15 11.46 25.19
CA LYS A 5 1.33 11.17 26.38
C LYS A 5 0.16 10.26 26.06
N GLU A 6 -0.49 10.49 24.92
CA GLU A 6 -1.60 9.67 24.42
C GLU A 6 -1.16 8.22 24.18
N PHE A 7 -0.04 8.02 23.48
CA PHE A 7 0.51 6.69 23.24
C PHE A 7 0.91 5.96 24.54
N ILE A 8 1.58 6.65 25.46
CA ILE A 8 1.94 6.08 26.78
C ILE A 8 0.70 5.60 27.53
N SER A 9 -0.37 6.40 27.48
CA SER A 9 -1.65 6.08 28.12
C SER A 9 -2.34 4.89 27.44
N TYR A 10 -2.32 4.83 26.09
CA TYR A 10 -2.82 3.70 25.31
C TYR A 10 -2.12 2.38 25.69
N LYS A 11 -0.80 2.39 25.83
CA LYS A 11 -0.01 1.23 26.27
C LYS A 11 -0.17 0.91 27.77
N LYS A 12 -0.94 1.73 28.52
CA LYS A 12 -1.14 1.62 29.98
C LYS A 12 0.19 1.62 30.76
N LEU A 13 1.16 2.39 30.29
CA LEU A 13 2.48 2.50 30.92
C LEU A 13 2.55 3.74 31.81
N SER A 14 3.29 3.63 32.92
CA SER A 14 3.72 4.81 33.66
C SER A 14 4.88 5.49 32.92
N MET A 15 5.08 6.80 33.14
CA MET A 15 6.21 7.53 32.55
C MET A 15 7.56 6.93 32.94
N HIS A 16 7.64 6.39 34.16
CA HIS A 16 8.84 5.71 34.65
C HIS A 16 9.08 4.41 33.87
N LYS A 17 8.04 3.58 33.70
CA LYS A 17 8.18 2.32 32.95
C LYS A 17 8.49 2.55 31.48
N PHE A 18 7.85 3.55 30.87
CA PHE A 18 8.16 3.95 29.51
C PHE A 18 9.62 4.40 29.38
N GLY A 19 10.09 5.25 30.30
CA GLY A 19 11.48 5.72 30.30
C GLY A 19 12.52 4.62 30.51
N GLU A 20 12.23 3.64 31.34
CA GLU A 20 13.05 2.43 31.50
C GLU A 20 13.15 1.67 30.17
N MET A 21 12.03 1.42 29.51
CA MET A 21 11.99 0.67 28.25
C MET A 21 12.72 1.39 27.11
N THR A 22 12.52 2.70 26.97
CA THR A 22 13.12 3.49 25.88
C THR A 22 14.52 4.03 26.22
N SER A 23 15.02 3.76 27.43
CA SER A 23 16.25 4.36 27.97
C SER A 23 16.24 5.90 27.92
N ILE A 24 15.07 6.50 28.20
CA ILE A 24 14.88 7.96 28.27
C ILE A 24 14.58 8.33 29.73
N ALA A 25 15.37 9.24 30.30
CA ALA A 25 15.11 9.72 31.66
C ALA A 25 13.69 10.31 31.79
N ALA A 26 12.99 9.97 32.87
CA ALA A 26 11.60 10.41 33.12
C ALA A 26 11.42 11.93 33.05
N GLY A 27 12.42 12.71 33.49
CA GLY A 27 12.42 14.17 33.36
C GLY A 27 12.46 14.66 31.90
N GLY A 28 13.14 13.93 31.01
CA GLY A 28 13.15 14.22 29.58
C GLY A 28 11.79 13.97 28.92
N ILE A 29 11.12 12.88 29.32
CA ILE A 29 9.75 12.56 28.85
C ILE A 29 8.76 13.61 29.36
N SER A 30 8.83 13.98 30.63
CA SER A 30 7.97 15.01 31.23
C SER A 30 8.09 16.35 30.51
N ARG A 31 9.32 16.78 30.17
CA ARG A 31 9.54 17.98 29.36
C ARG A 31 8.93 17.85 27.97
N ALA A 32 9.15 16.74 27.28
CA ALA A 32 8.56 16.50 25.95
C ALA A 32 7.01 16.49 25.98
N ILE A 33 6.41 16.02 27.07
CA ILE A 33 4.95 16.00 27.23
C ILE A 33 4.39 17.41 27.51
N ASN A 34 5.04 18.15 28.40
CA ASN A 34 4.53 19.43 28.91
C ASN A 34 4.92 20.64 28.06
N ALA A 35 5.85 20.50 27.11
CA ALA A 35 6.36 21.63 26.34
C ALA A 35 5.41 22.17 25.25
N GLU A 36 4.17 21.68 25.13
CA GLU A 36 3.19 22.14 24.12
C GLU A 36 3.77 22.24 22.70
N GLY A 37 4.65 21.31 22.31
CA GLY A 37 5.29 21.29 21.00
C GLY A 37 6.52 22.20 20.84
N LYS A 38 6.93 22.94 21.87
CA LYS A 38 8.11 23.84 21.83
C LYS A 38 9.43 23.14 22.11
N TYR A 39 9.41 21.95 22.71
CA TYR A 39 10.61 21.17 23.00
C TYR A 39 10.65 19.95 22.09
N SER A 40 11.60 19.93 21.16
CA SER A 40 11.90 18.73 20.40
C SER A 40 12.85 17.84 21.20
N MET A 41 12.49 16.57 21.25
CA MET A 41 13.37 15.53 21.77
C MET A 41 14.48 15.26 20.73
N GLY A 42 15.68 14.89 21.17
CA GLY A 42 16.75 14.49 20.24
C GLY A 42 16.34 13.29 19.38
N ILE A 43 16.85 13.23 18.14
CA ILE A 43 16.54 12.17 17.17
C ILE A 43 16.89 10.77 17.71
N ASP A 44 17.96 10.67 18.49
CA ASP A 44 18.40 9.46 19.20
C ASP A 44 17.27 8.84 20.03
N LYS A 45 16.50 9.69 20.72
CA LYS A 45 15.44 9.24 21.62
C LYS A 45 14.21 8.79 20.84
N PHE A 46 13.89 9.46 19.73
CA PHE A 46 12.85 9.01 18.81
C PHE A 46 13.19 7.64 18.21
N MET A 47 14.44 7.43 17.80
CA MET A 47 14.91 6.13 17.30
C MET A 47 14.75 5.03 18.36
N ASN A 48 15.09 5.31 19.62
CA ASN A 48 14.86 4.36 20.71
C ASN A 48 13.38 4.04 20.91
N ILE A 49 12.50 5.05 20.85
CA ILE A 49 11.05 4.85 20.96
C ILE A 49 10.56 3.93 19.83
N PHE A 50 10.92 4.22 18.58
CA PHE A 50 10.45 3.42 17.43
C PHE A 50 11.05 2.01 17.39
N THR A 51 12.25 1.83 17.95
CA THR A 51 12.85 0.50 18.10
C THR A 51 12.11 -0.34 19.13
N VAL A 52 11.69 0.27 20.24
CA VAL A 52 10.98 -0.42 21.33
C VAL A 52 9.50 -0.63 21.01
N PHE A 53 8.90 0.30 20.27
CA PHE A 53 7.49 0.31 19.89
C PHE A 53 7.33 0.38 18.35
N PRO A 54 7.67 -0.70 17.62
CA PRO A 54 7.59 -0.72 16.16
C PRO A 54 6.16 -0.54 15.62
N GLU A 55 5.16 -0.84 16.44
CA GLU A 55 3.75 -0.61 16.11
C GLU A 55 3.36 0.87 16.10
N LEU A 56 4.15 1.76 16.71
CA LEU A 56 3.86 3.19 16.75
C LEU A 56 4.20 3.84 15.41
N ASN A 57 3.25 4.55 14.82
CA ASN A 57 3.46 5.29 13.58
C ASN A 57 4.33 6.55 13.82
N PRO A 58 5.52 6.65 13.19
CA PRO A 58 6.39 7.82 13.33
C PRO A 58 5.78 9.11 12.79
N ASN A 59 5.04 9.05 11.68
CA ASN A 59 4.37 10.23 11.10
C ASN A 59 3.28 10.74 12.02
N TRP A 60 2.53 9.81 12.63
CA TRP A 60 1.54 10.17 13.62
C TRP A 60 2.17 10.78 14.85
N LEU A 61 3.34 10.34 15.32
CA LEU A 61 4.00 10.90 16.51
C LEU A 61 4.73 12.23 16.27
N LEU A 62 5.31 12.42 15.07
CA LEU A 62 6.14 13.60 14.75
C LEU A 62 5.34 14.73 14.11
N PHE A 63 4.50 14.43 13.11
CA PHE A 63 3.81 15.45 12.29
C PHE A 63 2.31 15.56 12.57
N GLY A 64 1.71 14.47 13.04
CA GLY A 64 0.30 14.43 13.46
C GLY A 64 -0.57 13.87 12.34
N GLU A 65 0.07 13.17 11.42
CA GLU A 65 -0.51 12.66 10.20
C GLU A 65 -0.73 11.14 10.32
N GLY A 66 -1.88 10.67 9.85
CA GLY A 66 -2.25 9.25 9.90
C GLY A 66 -2.82 8.82 11.25
N VAL A 67 -2.73 7.52 11.53
CA VAL A 67 -3.23 6.87 12.76
C VAL A 67 -2.09 6.51 13.70
N MET A 68 -2.37 6.41 15.01
CA MET A 68 -1.37 6.15 16.06
C MET A 68 -0.61 4.84 15.87
N LEU A 69 -1.28 3.77 15.45
CA LEU A 69 -0.68 2.44 15.33
C LEU A 69 -0.65 1.98 13.88
N ASN A 70 0.43 1.30 13.52
CA ASN A 70 0.59 0.64 12.22
C ASN A 70 -0.20 -0.68 12.12
N ASP A 71 -0.86 -1.13 13.20
CA ASP A 71 -1.57 -2.42 13.30
C ASP A 71 -2.64 -2.63 12.21
N ASP A 72 -3.23 -1.55 11.70
CA ASP A 72 -4.19 -1.63 10.58
C ASP A 72 -3.53 -1.67 9.22
N ILE A 73 -2.29 -1.16 9.08
CA ILE A 73 -1.61 -1.13 7.79
C ILE A 73 -1.19 -2.56 7.41
N GLU A 74 -0.54 -3.34 8.28
CA GLU A 74 -0.09 -4.69 7.89
C GLU A 74 -1.25 -5.65 7.58
N LYS A 75 -2.36 -5.57 8.31
CA LYS A 75 -3.54 -6.44 8.07
C LYS A 75 -4.40 -5.97 6.89
N SER A 76 -4.57 -4.66 6.69
CA SER A 76 -5.33 -4.13 5.56
C SER A 76 -4.56 -4.17 4.24
N THR A 77 -3.26 -3.84 4.26
CA THR A 77 -2.41 -3.88 3.06
C THR A 77 -2.15 -5.29 2.60
N GLY A 78 -1.90 -6.24 3.51
CA GLY A 78 -1.70 -7.65 3.15
C GLY A 78 -2.95 -8.29 2.54
N ARG A 79 -4.15 -7.94 3.05
CA ARG A 79 -5.42 -8.41 2.48
C ARG A 79 -5.72 -7.74 1.14
N SER A 80 -5.58 -6.42 1.06
CA SER A 80 -5.78 -5.62 -0.17
C SER A 80 -4.82 -6.04 -1.29
N TYR A 81 -3.56 -6.30 -0.97
CA TYR A 81 -2.56 -6.71 -1.95
C TYR A 81 -2.84 -8.11 -2.53
N ARG A 82 -3.29 -9.06 -1.71
CA ARG A 82 -3.70 -10.40 -2.21
C ARG A 82 -4.90 -10.30 -3.14
N GLU A 83 -5.91 -9.52 -2.78
CA GLU A 83 -7.08 -9.30 -3.62
C GLU A 83 -6.71 -8.61 -4.95
N LEU A 84 -5.77 -7.66 -4.91
CA LEU A 84 -5.23 -7.02 -6.10
C LEU A 84 -4.49 -8.02 -7.01
N LEU A 85 -3.68 -8.92 -6.44
CA LEU A 85 -2.99 -9.97 -7.18
C LEU A 85 -3.98 -10.92 -7.87
N GLU A 86 -4.98 -11.40 -7.13
CA GLU A 86 -6.01 -12.28 -7.68
C GLU A 86 -6.78 -11.63 -8.83
N ASN A 87 -7.07 -10.33 -8.73
CA ASN A 87 -7.74 -9.58 -9.77
C ASN A 87 -6.85 -9.38 -11.01
N ASN A 88 -5.56 -9.12 -10.82
CA ASN A 88 -4.61 -9.03 -11.93
C ASN A 88 -4.51 -10.36 -12.68
N GLU A 89 -4.41 -11.48 -11.98
CA GLU A 89 -4.39 -12.79 -12.65
C GLU A 89 -5.67 -13.06 -13.46
N LYS A 90 -6.83 -12.66 -12.93
CA LYS A 90 -8.10 -12.77 -13.68
C LYS A 90 -8.10 -11.90 -14.92
N LEU A 91 -7.61 -10.66 -14.81
CA LEU A 91 -7.48 -9.74 -15.93
C LEU A 91 -6.52 -10.27 -17.00
N GLU A 92 -5.37 -10.79 -16.61
CA GLU A 92 -4.39 -11.38 -17.54
C GLU A 92 -5.00 -12.55 -18.32
N ARG A 93 -5.72 -13.46 -17.65
CA ARG A 93 -6.43 -14.57 -18.31
C ARG A 93 -7.45 -14.07 -19.33
N GLU A 94 -8.19 -13.02 -18.99
CA GLU A 94 -9.19 -12.44 -19.89
C GLU A 94 -8.54 -11.76 -21.09
N VAL A 95 -7.44 -11.04 -20.89
CA VAL A 95 -6.64 -10.45 -21.98
C VAL A 95 -6.13 -11.53 -22.93
N THR A 96 -5.61 -12.65 -22.41
CA THR A 96 -5.18 -13.78 -23.24
C THR A 96 -6.35 -14.34 -24.07
N ARG A 97 -7.51 -14.56 -23.43
CA ARG A 97 -8.71 -15.08 -24.09
C ARG A 97 -9.20 -14.15 -25.21
N LEU A 98 -9.26 -12.86 -24.95
CA LEU A 98 -9.73 -11.86 -25.91
C LEU A 98 -8.77 -11.71 -27.09
N THR A 99 -7.46 -11.74 -26.83
CA THR A 99 -6.44 -11.72 -27.88
C THR A 99 -6.60 -12.92 -28.83
N ALA A 100 -6.70 -14.14 -28.29
CA ALA A 100 -6.91 -15.34 -29.10
C ALA A 100 -8.20 -15.27 -29.93
N LYS A 101 -9.29 -14.76 -29.34
CA LYS A 101 -10.56 -14.55 -30.03
C LYS A 101 -10.42 -13.53 -31.17
N GLN A 102 -9.69 -12.44 -30.93
CA GLN A 102 -9.45 -11.41 -31.94
C GLN A 102 -8.63 -11.96 -33.11
N ASP A 103 -7.60 -12.75 -32.82
CA ASP A 103 -6.75 -13.33 -33.87
C ASP A 103 -7.52 -14.34 -34.72
N ALA A 104 -8.34 -15.19 -34.11
CA ALA A 104 -9.26 -16.07 -34.84
C ALA A 104 -10.21 -15.29 -35.77
N TYR A 105 -10.74 -14.15 -35.32
CA TYR A 105 -11.58 -13.29 -36.17
C TYR A 105 -10.81 -12.65 -37.32
N LYS A 106 -9.56 -12.23 -37.10
CA LYS A 106 -8.71 -11.71 -38.19
C LYS A 106 -8.43 -12.78 -39.24
N GLU A 107 -8.14 -14.01 -38.83
CA GLU A 107 -7.91 -15.15 -39.74
C GLU A 107 -9.16 -15.49 -40.55
N ILE A 108 -10.31 -15.55 -39.90
CA ILE A 108 -11.59 -15.77 -40.60
C ILE A 108 -11.85 -14.65 -41.61
N PHE A 109 -11.62 -13.39 -41.22
CA PHE A 109 -11.81 -12.25 -42.10
C PHE A 109 -10.86 -12.27 -43.31
N SER A 110 -9.58 -12.60 -43.11
CA SER A 110 -8.62 -12.70 -44.21
C SER A 110 -8.97 -13.84 -45.17
N MET A 111 -9.44 -14.98 -44.65
CA MET A 111 -9.91 -16.10 -45.46
C MET A 111 -11.12 -15.70 -46.33
N PHE A 112 -12.08 -14.97 -45.77
CA PHE A 112 -13.22 -14.48 -46.56
C PHE A 112 -12.81 -13.46 -47.62
N ALA A 113 -11.86 -12.56 -47.33
CA ALA A 113 -11.37 -11.58 -48.30
C ALA A 113 -10.69 -12.25 -49.51
N ILE A 114 -9.80 -13.21 -49.28
CA ILE A 114 -9.12 -13.98 -50.35
C ILE A 114 -10.14 -14.74 -51.21
N THR A 115 -11.17 -15.29 -50.57
CA THR A 115 -12.19 -16.09 -51.26
C THR A 115 -13.03 -15.23 -52.20
N GLN A 116 -13.44 -14.02 -51.78
CA GLN A 116 -14.21 -13.08 -52.60
C GLN A 116 -13.44 -12.61 -53.85
N ASP A 117 -12.14 -12.31 -53.71
CA ASP A 117 -11.29 -11.90 -54.84
C ASP A 117 -11.12 -13.02 -55.87
N HIS A 118 -10.96 -14.27 -55.42
CA HIS A 118 -10.87 -15.43 -56.31
C HIS A 118 -12.16 -15.67 -57.12
N TYR A 119 -13.35 -15.45 -56.53
CA TYR A 119 -14.61 -15.56 -57.27
C TYR A 119 -14.80 -14.42 -58.28
N LYS A 120 -14.37 -13.20 -57.95
CA LYS A 120 -14.48 -12.04 -58.86
C LYS A 120 -13.62 -12.20 -60.11
N GLY A 121 -12.39 -12.72 -59.97
CA GLY A 121 -11.50 -12.99 -61.11
C GLY A 121 -11.98 -14.09 -62.08
N LYS A 122 -12.83 -15.01 -61.63
CA LYS A 122 -13.43 -16.05 -62.51
C LYS A 122 -14.62 -15.53 -63.32
N LEU A 123 -15.34 -14.53 -62.81
CA LEU A 123 -16.44 -13.88 -63.52
C LEU A 123 -15.92 -13.00 -64.67
N ASP A 124 -14.84 -12.26 -64.43
CA ASP A 124 -14.25 -11.36 -65.44
C ASP A 124 -13.52 -12.10 -66.58
N SER A 125 -13.16 -13.38 -66.39
CA SER A 125 -12.48 -14.22 -67.40
C SER A 125 -13.43 -15.12 -68.22
N SER A 126 -14.74 -15.03 -67.96
CA SER A 126 -15.78 -15.80 -68.67
C SER A 126 -16.64 -14.95 -69.62
N THR A 127 -16.22 -13.72 -69.94
CA THR A 127 -16.88 -12.79 -70.88
C THR A 127 -15.92 -12.42 -72.00
#